data_AF-A0A1I6LWD7-F1
#
_entry.id   AF-A0A1I6LWD7-F1
#
_cell.length_a   1.000
_cell.length_b   1.000
_cell.length_c   1.000
_cell.angle_alpha   90.00
_cell.angle_beta   90.00
_cell.angle_gamma   90.00
#
_symmetry.space_group_name_H-M   'P 1'
#
loop_
_entity.id
_entity.type
_entity.pdbx_description
1 polymer ?
#
loop_
_entity_poly.entity_id
_entity_poly.type
_entity_poly.pdbx_seq_one_letter_code
_entity_poly.pdbx_strand_id
1 'polypeptide(L)'
;MLTAFVDGLMPGIRSLRPPVFAGILWALVVWLVIADELPPPKDATGWIAQVYAVMGWIGTAGLAVVVGVAVFLIGVAALALTDPLATLVGRLGREFTAVVQWQRYARARRRDFGRVRAEALGTIESLKDQNTAAAERRRASAQAEISQVEEGERYFGRRANPRRLYTPRTKKARHALGEPPLVPFESESSVITELITDALFDAMHADGKSPDDFSYIDESGDTSIAERLNKELGSDPLEVVRGLDEGLYSDLDRERGERLVRLAVSFPLIALGLYVAITITPWLGIVVAAAGVVLLVRYSTVQSGERDRILNLLVLNSKFTAAMKAASREGQLRYFSARREYDRREKRRAKEEEEQRAEAAAKRARQAMEAS
;
A
#
# COMPACT_ATOMS: atom_id res chain seq x y z
N MET A 1 17.93 20.80 -24.43
CA MET A 1 17.06 21.42 -25.46
C MET A 1 16.35 20.35 -26.29
N LEU A 2 17.05 19.35 -26.85
CA LEU A 2 16.41 18.25 -27.61
C LEU A 2 15.46 17.39 -26.76
N THR A 3 15.82 17.11 -25.50
CA THR A 3 14.97 16.39 -24.54
C THR A 3 13.69 17.17 -24.24
N ALA A 4 13.77 18.47 -23.94
CA ALA A 4 12.61 19.32 -23.71
C ALA A 4 11.69 19.44 -24.93
N PHE A 5 12.25 19.48 -26.14
CA PHE A 5 11.47 19.50 -27.39
C PHE A 5 10.73 18.17 -27.62
N VAL A 6 11.41 17.03 -27.41
CA VAL A 6 10.78 15.70 -27.51
C VAL A 6 9.77 15.46 -26.38
N ASP A 7 10.01 16.00 -25.19
CA ASP A 7 9.10 15.89 -24.04
C ASP A 7 7.86 16.78 -24.19
N GLY A 8 7.93 17.85 -24.98
CA GLY A 8 6.82 18.79 -25.26
C GLY A 8 6.03 18.49 -26.53
N LEU A 9 6.59 17.77 -27.51
CA LEU A 9 5.95 17.65 -28.82
C LEU A 9 4.73 16.72 -28.85
N MET A 10 4.68 15.63 -28.09
CA MET A 10 3.47 14.81 -27.96
C MET A 10 3.54 13.92 -26.70
N PRO A 11 2.58 14.00 -25.77
CA PRO A 11 2.43 13.06 -24.65
C PRO A 11 2.48 11.58 -25.10
N GLY A 12 1.98 11.29 -26.31
CA GLY A 12 1.97 9.95 -26.91
C GLY A 12 3.35 9.38 -27.30
N ILE A 13 4.41 10.19 -27.43
CA ILE A 13 5.74 9.64 -27.76
C ILE A 13 6.40 9.00 -26.52
N ARG A 14 6.04 9.43 -25.31
CA ARG A 14 6.61 8.87 -24.06
C ARG A 14 6.25 7.40 -23.90
N SER A 15 5.03 7.01 -24.26
CA SER A 15 4.58 5.62 -24.21
C SER A 15 5.24 4.72 -25.26
N LEU A 16 5.85 5.27 -26.31
CA LEU A 16 6.60 4.51 -27.30
C LEU A 16 8.00 4.13 -26.81
N ARG A 17 8.57 4.88 -25.85
CA ARG A 17 9.94 4.61 -25.38
C ARG A 17 10.10 3.21 -24.76
N PRO A 18 9.25 2.77 -23.79
CA PRO A 18 9.44 1.46 -23.17
C PRO A 18 9.39 0.30 -24.19
N PRO A 19 8.40 0.22 -25.11
CA PRO A 19 8.40 -0.81 -26.16
C PRO A 19 9.65 -0.75 -27.04
N VAL A 20 10.07 0.43 -27.51
CA VAL A 20 11.27 0.54 -28.35
C VAL A 20 12.53 0.05 -27.61
N PHE A 21 12.72 0.47 -26.35
CA PHE A 21 13.87 0.01 -25.55
C PHE A 21 13.83 -1.50 -25.29
N ALA A 22 12.67 -2.04 -24.89
CA ALA A 22 12.49 -3.49 -24.72
C ALA A 22 12.82 -4.24 -26.00
N GLY A 23 12.31 -3.75 -27.13
CA GLY A 23 12.50 -4.32 -28.45
C GLY A 23 13.97 -4.38 -28.86
N ILE A 24 14.71 -3.28 -28.68
CA ILE A 24 16.13 -3.21 -29.05
C ILE A 24 16.93 -4.20 -28.20
N LEU A 25 16.66 -4.26 -26.90
CA LEU A 25 17.38 -5.17 -26.00
C LEU A 25 17.06 -6.63 -26.30
N TRP A 26 15.80 -6.96 -26.57
CA TRP A 26 15.43 -8.31 -27.00
C TRP A 26 16.02 -8.68 -28.36
N ALA A 27 16.01 -7.76 -29.33
CA ALA A 27 16.64 -7.98 -30.63
C ALA A 27 18.14 -8.24 -30.47
N LEU A 28 18.83 -7.52 -29.57
CA LEU A 28 20.23 -7.76 -29.24
C LEU A 28 20.43 -9.15 -28.60
N VAL A 29 19.60 -9.55 -27.65
CA VAL A 29 19.68 -10.88 -27.02
C VAL A 29 19.47 -11.99 -28.06
N VAL A 30 18.44 -11.86 -28.91
CA VAL A 30 18.17 -12.82 -29.99
C VAL A 30 19.32 -12.86 -30.99
N TRP A 31 19.86 -11.70 -31.36
CA TRP A 31 21.03 -11.62 -32.23
C TRP A 31 22.22 -12.35 -31.62
N LEU A 32 22.54 -12.12 -30.35
CA LEU A 32 23.65 -12.80 -29.68
C LEU A 32 23.49 -14.32 -29.64
N VAL A 33 22.26 -14.83 -29.51
CA VAL A 33 21.97 -16.27 -29.49
C VAL A 33 22.07 -16.91 -30.87
N ILE A 34 21.72 -16.19 -31.94
CA ILE A 34 21.54 -16.75 -33.29
C ILE A 34 22.69 -16.37 -34.24
N ALA A 35 23.45 -15.31 -33.97
CA ALA A 35 24.43 -14.74 -34.91
C ALA A 35 25.47 -15.75 -35.38
N ASP A 36 25.95 -16.63 -34.49
CA ASP A 36 26.97 -17.63 -34.82
C ASP A 36 26.41 -18.81 -35.65
N GLU A 37 25.08 -19.00 -35.65
CA GLU A 37 24.39 -20.05 -36.40
C GLU A 37 23.97 -19.59 -37.80
N LEU A 38 24.04 -18.29 -38.09
CA LEU A 38 23.63 -17.76 -39.39
C LEU A 38 24.74 -17.95 -40.44
N PRO A 39 24.48 -18.68 -41.53
CA PRO A 39 25.46 -18.82 -42.60
C PRO A 39 25.72 -17.45 -43.25
N PRO A 40 26.96 -17.20 -43.69
CA PRO A 40 27.26 -15.98 -44.44
C PRO A 40 26.44 -15.94 -45.74
N PRO A 41 26.13 -14.75 -46.28
CA PRO A 41 25.19 -14.61 -47.41
C PRO A 41 25.52 -15.46 -48.65
N LYS A 42 26.81 -15.74 -48.88
CA LYS A 42 27.32 -16.57 -49.99
C LYS A 42 27.02 -18.07 -49.83
N ASP A 43 26.91 -18.54 -48.59
CA ASP A 43 26.73 -19.97 -48.25
C ASP A 43 25.29 -20.24 -47.77
N ALA A 44 24.47 -19.20 -47.66
CA ALA A 44 23.09 -19.31 -47.26
C ALA A 44 22.27 -20.07 -48.32
N THR A 45 21.47 -21.04 -47.88
CA THR A 45 20.55 -21.80 -48.73
C THR A 45 19.13 -21.73 -48.17
N GLY A 46 18.14 -22.11 -48.97
CA GLY A 46 16.73 -22.14 -48.55
C GLY A 46 16.15 -20.76 -48.23
N TRP A 47 15.36 -20.69 -47.15
CA TRP A 47 14.64 -19.47 -46.76
C TRP A 47 15.57 -18.34 -46.29
N ILE A 48 16.73 -18.66 -45.70
CA ILE A 48 17.72 -17.67 -45.25
C ILE A 48 18.28 -16.89 -46.46
N ALA A 49 18.57 -17.57 -47.57
CA ALA A 49 19.00 -16.94 -48.81
C ALA A 49 17.92 -15.99 -49.37
N GLN A 50 16.64 -16.35 -49.26
CA GLN A 50 15.53 -15.48 -49.67
C GLN A 50 15.46 -14.22 -48.81
N VAL A 51 15.66 -14.34 -47.49
CA VAL A 51 15.69 -13.17 -46.59
C VAL A 51 16.86 -12.24 -46.97
N TYR A 52 18.06 -12.77 -47.23
CA TYR A 52 19.19 -11.96 -47.71
C TYR A 52 18.90 -11.28 -49.06
N ALA A 53 18.26 -11.97 -50.00
CA ALA A 53 17.89 -11.40 -51.30
C ALA A 53 16.88 -10.25 -51.16
N VAL A 54 15.84 -10.44 -50.34
CA VAL A 54 14.83 -9.40 -50.05
C VAL A 54 15.46 -8.19 -49.36
N MET A 55 16.37 -8.41 -48.40
CA MET A 55 17.10 -7.31 -47.75
C MET A 55 17.95 -6.52 -48.75
N GLY A 56 18.51 -7.17 -49.77
CA GLY A 56 19.21 -6.51 -50.87
C GLY A 56 18.31 -5.62 -51.73
N TRP A 57 17.05 -6.02 -51.94
CA TRP A 57 16.09 -5.26 -52.77
C TRP A 57 15.50 -4.03 -52.08
N ILE A 58 15.23 -4.14 -50.78
CA ILE A 58 14.59 -3.09 -49.99
C ILE A 58 15.52 -1.86 -49.81
N GLY A 59 16.83 -2.07 -49.94
CA GLY A 59 17.84 -1.05 -49.68
C GLY A 59 17.96 -0.73 -48.18
N THR A 60 18.98 0.07 -47.84
CA THR A 60 19.30 0.38 -46.44
C THR A 60 18.19 1.14 -45.73
N ALA A 61 17.53 2.08 -46.41
CA ALA A 61 16.46 2.88 -45.84
C ALA A 61 15.22 2.04 -45.50
N GLY A 62 14.76 1.20 -46.43
CA GLY A 62 13.61 0.33 -46.17
C GLY A 62 13.92 -0.73 -45.12
N LEU A 63 15.15 -1.24 -45.08
CA LEU A 63 15.58 -2.19 -44.05
C LEU A 63 15.51 -1.56 -42.65
N ALA A 64 15.96 -0.32 -42.50
CA ALA A 64 15.88 0.42 -41.25
C ALA A 64 14.43 0.56 -40.76
N VAL A 65 13.48 0.83 -41.67
CA VAL A 65 12.05 0.91 -41.33
C VAL A 65 11.51 -0.45 -40.88
N VAL A 66 11.78 -1.52 -41.64
CA VAL A 66 11.32 -2.88 -41.30
C VAL A 66 11.88 -3.34 -39.96
N VAL A 67 13.18 -3.14 -39.73
CA VAL A 67 13.83 -3.48 -38.45
C VAL A 67 13.25 -2.65 -37.32
N GLY A 68 13.04 -1.34 -37.51
CA GLY A 68 12.43 -0.47 -36.51
C GLY A 68 11.02 -0.92 -36.12
N VAL A 69 10.19 -1.29 -37.09
CA VAL A 69 8.84 -1.83 -36.84
C VAL A 69 8.91 -3.18 -36.11
N ALA A 70 9.79 -4.09 -36.56
CA ALA A 70 9.95 -5.40 -35.93
C ALA A 70 10.41 -5.27 -34.46
N VAL A 71 11.40 -4.43 -34.20
CA VAL A 71 11.89 -4.08 -32.86
C VAL A 71 10.74 -3.55 -32.00
N PHE A 72 9.95 -2.60 -32.51
CA PHE A 72 8.81 -2.07 -31.78
C PHE A 72 7.78 -3.16 -31.43
N LEU A 73 7.41 -4.02 -32.39
CA LEU A 73 6.45 -5.10 -32.17
C LEU A 73 6.96 -6.14 -31.15
N ILE A 74 8.24 -6.51 -31.22
CA ILE A 74 8.88 -7.38 -30.22
C ILE A 74 8.79 -6.74 -28.84
N GLY A 75 9.04 -5.44 -28.75
CA GLY A 75 8.91 -4.68 -27.52
C GLY A 75 7.51 -4.67 -26.93
N VAL A 76 6.48 -4.43 -27.75
CA VAL A 76 5.08 -4.47 -27.33
C VAL A 76 4.70 -5.86 -26.83
N ALA A 77 5.06 -6.91 -27.58
CA ALA A 77 4.80 -8.30 -27.20
C ALA A 77 5.51 -8.67 -25.88
N ALA A 78 6.77 -8.25 -25.72
CA ALA A 78 7.54 -8.47 -24.51
C ALA A 78 6.88 -7.80 -23.30
N LEU A 79 6.42 -6.55 -23.42
CA LEU A 79 5.73 -5.87 -22.33
C LEU A 79 4.41 -6.57 -21.96
N ALA A 80 3.62 -6.95 -22.95
CA ALA A 80 2.36 -7.67 -22.72
C ALA A 80 2.58 -9.02 -22.00
N LEU A 81 3.68 -9.72 -22.29
CA LEU A 81 4.03 -10.99 -21.63
C LEU A 81 4.64 -10.81 -20.24
N THR A 82 5.35 -9.70 -20.02
CA THR A 82 6.07 -9.44 -18.77
C THR A 82 5.19 -8.85 -17.68
N ASP A 83 4.10 -8.16 -18.02
CA ASP A 83 3.15 -7.61 -17.04
C ASP A 83 2.54 -8.67 -16.11
N PRO A 84 1.96 -9.78 -16.60
CA PRO A 84 1.45 -10.85 -15.73
C PRO A 84 2.54 -11.46 -14.83
N LEU A 85 3.75 -11.64 -15.35
CA LEU A 85 4.89 -12.14 -14.57
C LEU A 85 5.32 -11.13 -13.50
N ALA A 86 5.36 -9.85 -13.82
CA ALA A 86 5.68 -8.79 -12.88
C ALA A 86 4.64 -8.75 -11.76
N THR A 87 3.34 -8.87 -12.05
CA THR A 87 2.30 -8.90 -11.01
C THR A 87 2.43 -10.11 -10.08
N LEU A 88 2.81 -11.28 -10.61
CA LEU A 88 3.10 -12.47 -9.80
C LEU A 88 4.32 -12.25 -8.89
N VAL A 89 5.41 -11.72 -9.43
CA VAL A 89 6.62 -11.37 -8.66
C VAL A 89 6.30 -10.33 -7.59
N GLY A 90 5.37 -9.41 -7.86
CA GLY A 90 4.94 -8.38 -6.91
C GLY A 90 4.11 -8.92 -5.77
N ARG A 91 3.24 -9.88 -6.08
CA ARG A 91 2.52 -10.61 -5.04
C ARG A 91 3.52 -11.27 -4.09
N LEU A 92 4.42 -12.09 -4.61
CA LEU A 92 5.45 -12.77 -3.82
C LEU A 92 6.37 -11.79 -3.07
N GLY A 93 6.78 -10.71 -3.73
CA GLY A 93 7.61 -9.67 -3.17
C GLY A 93 6.92 -8.92 -2.02
N ARG A 94 5.62 -8.66 -2.12
CA ARG A 94 4.82 -8.09 -1.02
C ARG A 94 4.75 -9.03 0.17
N GLU A 95 4.50 -10.32 -0.04
CA GLU A 95 4.47 -11.28 1.08
C GLU A 95 5.84 -11.31 1.79
N PHE A 96 6.92 -11.34 1.00
CA PHE A 96 8.27 -11.35 1.53
C PHE A 96 8.62 -10.06 2.27
N THR A 97 8.32 -8.90 1.70
CA THR A 97 8.59 -7.60 2.33
C THR A 97 7.74 -7.39 3.59
N ALA A 98 6.48 -7.81 3.59
CA ALA A 98 5.64 -7.82 4.79
C ALA A 98 6.24 -8.70 5.90
N VAL A 99 6.74 -9.90 5.56
CA VAL A 99 7.44 -10.77 6.51
C VAL A 99 8.70 -10.08 7.05
N VAL A 100 9.51 -9.45 6.20
CA VAL A 100 10.74 -8.76 6.60
C VAL A 100 10.43 -7.54 7.49
N GLN A 101 9.46 -6.71 7.10
CA GLN A 101 9.02 -5.54 7.87
C GLN A 101 8.46 -5.98 9.24
N TRP A 102 7.63 -7.01 9.27
CA TRP A 102 7.13 -7.58 10.52
C TRP A 102 8.25 -8.13 11.39
N GLN A 103 9.24 -8.83 10.82
CA GLN A 103 10.39 -9.30 11.59
C GLN A 103 11.20 -8.13 12.18
N ARG A 104 11.38 -7.04 11.43
CA ARG A 104 12.03 -5.83 11.93
C ARG A 104 11.22 -5.19 13.06
N TYR A 105 9.91 -5.05 12.87
CA TYR A 105 8.98 -4.55 13.87
C TYR A 105 8.99 -5.41 15.15
N ALA A 106 8.86 -6.73 15.03
CA ALA A 106 8.90 -7.66 16.15
C ALA A 106 10.24 -7.59 16.90
N ARG A 107 11.37 -7.43 16.19
CA ARG A 107 12.69 -7.21 16.81
C ARG A 107 12.80 -5.87 17.52
N ALA A 108 12.19 -4.80 16.99
CA ALA A 108 12.12 -3.51 17.67
C ALA A 108 11.25 -3.63 18.93
N ARG A 109 10.06 -4.20 18.81
CA ARG A 109 9.10 -4.34 19.92
C ARG A 109 9.62 -5.20 21.06
N ARG A 110 10.33 -6.30 20.76
CA ARG A 110 11.02 -7.11 21.80
C ARG A 110 12.07 -6.31 22.57
N ARG A 111 12.76 -5.35 21.93
CA ARG A 111 13.70 -4.46 22.61
C ARG A 111 12.97 -3.50 23.55
N ASP A 112 11.83 -2.96 23.10
CA ASP A 112 10.99 -2.09 23.92
C ASP A 112 10.46 -2.83 25.16
N PHE A 113 9.97 -4.06 24.97
CA PHE A 113 9.51 -4.92 26.06
C PHE A 113 10.60 -5.19 27.09
N GLY A 114 11.83 -5.49 26.64
CA GLY A 114 12.97 -5.64 27.54
C GLY A 114 13.23 -4.36 28.36
N ARG A 115 13.07 -3.18 27.76
CA ARG A 115 13.22 -1.88 28.42
C ARG A 115 12.13 -1.64 29.47
N VAL A 116 10.85 -1.77 29.08
CA VAL A 116 9.69 -1.58 29.97
C VAL A 116 9.76 -2.55 31.14
N ARG A 117 10.08 -3.82 30.88
CA ARG A 117 10.26 -4.83 31.93
C ARG A 117 11.38 -4.48 32.90
N ALA A 118 12.53 -4.03 32.40
CA ALA A 118 13.65 -3.64 33.26
C ALA A 118 13.31 -2.43 34.14
N GLU A 119 12.60 -1.44 33.60
CA GLU A 119 12.12 -0.26 34.32
C GLU A 119 11.09 -0.62 35.41
N ALA A 120 10.13 -1.48 35.09
CA ALA A 120 9.13 -1.96 36.04
C ALA A 120 9.77 -2.79 37.17
N LEU A 121 10.73 -3.67 36.86
CA LEU A 121 11.47 -4.42 37.87
C LEU A 121 12.33 -3.51 38.76
N GLY A 122 12.98 -2.50 38.19
CA GLY A 122 13.71 -1.48 38.95
C GLY A 122 12.81 -0.71 39.91
N THR A 123 11.59 -0.38 39.47
CA THR A 123 10.57 0.28 40.30
C THR A 123 10.16 -0.62 41.46
N ILE A 124 9.87 -1.90 41.21
CA ILE A 124 9.49 -2.85 42.25
C ILE A 124 10.61 -3.01 43.30
N GLU A 125 11.86 -3.17 42.86
CA GLU A 125 13.00 -3.33 43.77
C GLU A 125 13.24 -2.05 44.60
N SER A 126 13.17 -0.87 43.98
CA SER A 126 13.35 0.42 44.69
C SER A 126 12.29 0.67 45.77
N LEU A 127 11.09 0.09 45.60
CA LEU A 127 9.99 0.26 46.53
C LEU A 127 9.96 -0.79 47.62
N LYS A 128 10.76 -1.87 47.54
CA LYS A 128 10.67 -3.09 48.35
C LYS A 128 10.64 -2.87 49.87
N ASP A 129 11.39 -1.89 50.36
CA ASP A 129 11.48 -1.57 51.79
C ASP A 129 10.45 -0.51 52.24
N GLN A 130 9.70 0.09 51.31
CA GLN A 130 8.68 1.10 51.63
C GLN A 130 7.33 0.46 51.89
N ASN A 131 6.84 0.53 53.13
CA ASN A 131 5.54 0.00 53.54
C ASN A 131 4.46 1.09 53.58
N THR A 132 4.26 1.79 52.46
CA THR A 132 3.23 2.83 52.34
C THR A 132 2.18 2.43 51.30
N ALA A 133 0.92 2.82 51.49
CA ALA A 133 -0.15 2.55 50.52
C ALA A 133 0.15 3.11 49.12
N ALA A 134 0.93 4.20 49.03
CA ALA A 134 1.39 4.75 47.75
C ALA A 134 2.43 3.83 47.07
N ALA A 135 3.37 3.26 47.83
CA ALA A 135 4.33 2.28 47.33
C ALA A 135 3.63 1.01 46.85
N GLU A 136 2.62 0.51 47.57
CA GLU A 136 1.81 -0.64 47.13
C GLU A 136 1.11 -0.41 45.79
N ARG A 137 0.46 0.75 45.61
CA ARG A 137 -0.19 1.10 44.32
C ARG A 137 0.81 1.15 43.16
N ARG A 138 2.00 1.72 43.38
CA ARG A 138 3.05 1.78 42.36
C ARG A 138 3.60 0.40 42.02
N ARG A 139 3.81 -0.47 43.01
CA ARG A 139 4.20 -1.87 42.77
C ARG A 139 3.12 -2.63 41.98
N ALA A 140 1.84 -2.44 42.31
CA ALA A 140 0.73 -3.04 41.57
C ALA A 140 0.68 -2.58 40.11
N SER A 141 0.91 -1.29 39.85
CA SER A 141 1.00 -0.75 38.49
C SER A 141 2.19 -1.34 37.72
N ALA A 142 3.38 -1.38 38.32
CA ALA A 142 4.57 -1.98 37.70
C ALA A 142 4.38 -3.48 37.43
N GLN A 143 3.71 -4.20 38.32
CA GLN A 143 3.36 -5.61 38.13
C GLN A 143 2.39 -5.80 36.94
N ALA A 144 1.41 -4.91 36.79
CA ALA A 144 0.50 -4.92 35.66
C ALA A 144 1.23 -4.66 34.33
N GLU A 145 2.20 -3.74 34.30
CA GLU A 145 3.06 -3.50 33.14
C GLU A 145 3.87 -4.74 32.77
N ILE A 146 4.47 -5.44 33.75
CA ILE A 146 5.18 -6.70 33.51
C ILE A 146 4.25 -7.75 32.90
N SER A 147 3.03 -7.91 33.43
CA SER A 147 2.04 -8.84 32.87
C SER A 147 1.66 -8.50 31.43
N GLN A 148 1.45 -7.21 31.11
CA GLN A 148 1.20 -6.77 29.73
C GLN A 148 2.38 -7.07 28.80
N VAL A 149 3.62 -6.85 29.27
CA VAL A 149 4.83 -7.18 28.52
C VAL A 149 4.93 -8.69 28.29
N GLU A 150 4.66 -9.52 29.28
CA GLU A 150 4.69 -10.99 29.15
C GLU A 150 3.64 -11.51 28.16
N GLU A 151 2.43 -10.93 28.16
CA GLU A 151 1.41 -11.23 27.14
C GLU A 151 1.88 -10.83 25.74
N GLY A 152 2.49 -9.64 25.61
CA GLY A 152 3.15 -9.19 24.39
C GLY A 152 4.24 -10.17 23.93
N GLU A 153 5.14 -10.57 24.81
CA GLU A 153 6.21 -11.52 24.51
C GLU A 153 5.69 -12.90 24.09
N ARG A 154 4.58 -13.38 24.69
CA ARG A 154 3.90 -14.62 24.24
C ARG A 154 3.36 -14.47 22.84
N TYR A 155 2.74 -13.33 22.52
CA TYR A 155 2.24 -13.04 21.18
C TYR A 155 3.36 -12.98 20.13
N PHE A 156 4.46 -12.31 20.46
CA PHE A 156 5.64 -12.20 19.59
C PHE A 156 6.64 -13.37 19.75
N GLY A 157 6.29 -14.44 20.47
CA GLY A 157 7.20 -15.52 20.87
C GLY A 157 7.75 -16.37 19.71
N ARG A 158 8.75 -17.21 20.03
CA ARG A 158 9.62 -17.99 19.11
C ARG A 158 8.91 -18.90 18.08
N ARG A 159 7.59 -19.10 18.17
CA ARG A 159 6.81 -19.95 17.27
C ARG A 159 5.52 -19.27 16.77
N ALA A 160 5.56 -17.96 16.54
CA ALA A 160 4.52 -17.33 15.73
C ALA A 160 4.54 -18.01 14.35
N ASN A 161 3.60 -18.94 14.15
CA ASN A 161 3.51 -19.75 12.94
C ASN A 161 3.22 -18.80 11.76
N PRO A 162 4.09 -18.71 10.74
CA PRO A 162 3.90 -17.80 9.59
C PRO A 162 2.54 -17.97 8.90
N ARG A 163 1.86 -19.12 9.10
CA ARG A 163 0.50 -19.34 8.59
C ARG A 163 -0.63 -18.70 9.40
N ARG A 164 -0.45 -18.40 10.70
CA ARG A 164 -1.41 -17.61 11.50
C ARG A 164 -1.28 -16.09 11.27
N LEU A 165 -0.31 -15.69 10.44
CA LEU A 165 0.07 -14.30 10.17
C LEU A 165 -0.62 -13.69 8.94
N TYR A 166 -1.49 -14.45 8.26
CA TYR A 166 -2.28 -14.00 7.11
C TYR A 166 -3.72 -13.60 7.43
N THR A 167 -4.17 -13.77 8.68
CA THR A 167 -5.48 -13.26 9.09
C THR A 167 -5.39 -11.75 9.30
N PRO A 168 -6.28 -10.94 8.67
CA PRO A 168 -6.30 -9.50 8.85
C PRO A 168 -6.39 -9.16 10.35
N ARG A 169 -5.50 -8.28 10.80
CA ARG A 169 -5.37 -7.86 12.19
C ARG A 169 -6.71 -7.31 12.68
N THR A 170 -7.30 -7.93 13.71
CA THR A 170 -8.47 -7.35 14.39
C THR A 170 -8.07 -6.03 15.07
N LYS A 171 -8.98 -5.04 15.13
CA LYS A 171 -8.75 -3.74 15.79
C LYS A 171 -8.18 -3.88 17.21
N LYS A 172 -8.59 -4.91 17.95
CA LYS A 172 -8.08 -5.24 19.31
C LYS A 172 -6.58 -5.52 19.34
N ALA A 173 -6.03 -6.20 18.32
CA ALA A 173 -4.59 -6.48 18.25
C ALA A 173 -3.76 -5.21 17.95
N ARG A 174 -4.33 -4.24 17.22
CA ARG A 174 -3.66 -2.94 16.95
C ARG A 174 -3.65 -2.04 18.18
N HIS A 175 -4.78 -1.97 18.91
CA HIS A 175 -4.88 -1.19 20.15
C HIS A 175 -3.94 -1.70 21.26
N ALA A 176 -3.76 -3.02 21.37
CA ALA A 176 -2.83 -3.61 22.34
C ALA A 176 -1.35 -3.33 22.03
N LEU A 177 -1.02 -2.81 20.84
CA LEU A 177 0.36 -2.64 20.38
C LEU A 177 0.85 -1.19 20.35
N GLY A 178 -0.03 -0.20 20.58
CA GLY A 178 0.37 1.22 20.65
C GLY A 178 1.03 1.74 19.37
N GLU A 179 0.67 1.21 18.20
CA GLU A 179 1.21 1.65 16.91
C GLU A 179 0.71 3.08 16.59
N PRO A 180 1.59 4.05 16.26
CA PRO A 180 1.16 5.36 15.78
C PRO A 180 0.45 5.24 14.42
N PRO A 181 -0.59 6.03 14.14
CA PRO A 181 -1.29 6.00 12.88
C PRO A 181 -0.40 6.70 11.85
N LEU A 182 -0.08 5.97 10.80
CA LEU A 182 0.17 6.43 9.41
C LEU A 182 0.67 5.20 8.67
N VAL A 183 -0.17 4.17 8.63
CA VAL A 183 0.04 3.08 7.67
C VAL A 183 -0.40 3.67 6.33
N PRO A 184 0.44 3.66 5.27
CA PRO A 184 -0.06 3.96 3.94
C PRO A 184 -1.26 3.07 3.70
N PHE A 185 -2.37 3.67 3.26
CA PHE A 185 -3.61 2.98 2.99
C PHE A 185 -3.37 1.65 2.28
N GLU A 186 -3.68 0.54 2.94
CA GLU A 186 -3.39 -0.81 2.43
C GLU A 186 -4.41 -1.25 1.36
N SER A 187 -5.51 -0.49 1.23
CA SER A 187 -6.58 -0.71 0.27
C SER A 187 -7.46 0.52 0.06
N GLU A 188 -8.19 0.57 -1.05
CA GLU A 188 -9.27 1.55 -1.31
C GLU A 188 -10.28 1.64 -0.16
N SER A 189 -10.62 0.51 0.46
CA SER A 189 -11.53 0.48 1.61
C SER A 189 -10.95 1.22 2.81
N SER A 190 -9.63 1.18 3.01
CA SER A 190 -8.97 1.95 4.07
C SER A 190 -9.02 3.45 3.79
N VAL A 191 -8.84 3.89 2.53
CA VAL A 191 -8.96 5.31 2.14
C VAL A 191 -10.36 5.83 2.45
N ILE A 192 -11.39 5.06 2.10
CA ILE A 192 -12.77 5.42 2.36
C ILE A 192 -13.07 5.43 3.86
N THR A 193 -12.59 4.42 4.59
CA THR A 193 -12.80 4.35 6.04
C THR A 193 -12.20 5.56 6.73
N GLU A 194 -10.99 5.98 6.35
CA GLU A 194 -10.37 7.17 6.91
C GLU A 194 -11.09 8.44 6.47
N LEU A 195 -11.46 8.59 5.20
CA LEU A 195 -12.24 9.76 4.76
C LEU A 195 -13.58 9.89 5.49
N ILE A 196 -14.23 8.77 5.79
CA ILE A 196 -15.45 8.73 6.62
C ILE A 196 -15.12 9.12 8.05
N THR A 197 -14.02 8.58 8.61
CA THR A 197 -13.60 8.81 10.01
C THR A 197 -13.15 10.25 10.24
N ASP A 198 -12.34 10.82 9.34
CA ASP A 198 -11.91 12.22 9.37
C ASP A 198 -13.11 13.16 9.26
N ALA A 199 -14.02 12.91 8.31
CA ALA A 199 -15.21 13.73 8.16
C ALA A 199 -16.17 13.61 9.35
N LEU A 200 -16.22 12.44 9.99
CA LEU A 200 -16.93 12.21 11.24
C LEU A 200 -16.30 13.06 12.37
N PHE A 201 -14.98 12.98 12.56
CA PHE A 201 -14.26 13.70 13.61
C PHE A 201 -14.28 15.20 13.42
N ASP A 202 -14.16 15.70 12.19
CA ASP A 202 -14.31 17.12 11.88
C ASP A 202 -15.70 17.64 12.27
N ALA A 203 -16.75 16.88 11.97
CA ALA A 203 -18.12 17.23 12.38
C ALA A 203 -18.29 17.23 13.90
N MET A 204 -17.68 16.25 14.60
CA MET A 204 -17.67 16.18 16.06
C MET A 204 -16.95 17.37 16.70
N HIS A 205 -15.76 17.71 16.18
CA HIS A 205 -14.98 18.85 16.65
C HIS A 205 -15.69 20.18 16.42
N ALA A 206 -16.34 20.35 15.26
CA ALA A 206 -17.15 21.54 14.97
C ALA A 206 -18.28 21.74 16.00
N ASP A 207 -18.78 20.65 16.59
CA ASP A 207 -19.82 20.65 17.61
C ASP A 207 -19.30 20.58 19.06
N GLY A 208 -17.97 20.63 19.25
CA GLY A 208 -17.33 20.57 20.58
C GLY A 208 -17.50 19.24 21.30
N LYS A 209 -17.66 18.13 20.56
CA LYS A 209 -17.83 16.78 21.11
C LYS A 209 -16.57 15.94 20.99
N SER A 210 -16.39 15.00 21.92
CA SER A 210 -15.26 14.05 21.91
C SER A 210 -15.65 12.73 21.24
N PRO A 211 -14.73 12.02 20.54
CA PRO A 211 -14.92 10.64 20.09
C PRO A 211 -15.51 9.70 21.16
N ASP A 212 -15.11 9.89 22.41
CA ASP A 212 -15.57 9.06 23.54
C ASP A 212 -17.08 9.17 23.80
N ASP A 213 -17.71 10.30 23.45
CA ASP A 213 -19.16 10.50 23.59
C ASP A 213 -19.96 9.57 22.65
N PHE A 214 -19.30 8.99 21.65
CA PHE A 214 -19.90 8.27 20.52
C PHE A 214 -19.32 6.88 20.29
N SER A 215 -18.86 6.21 21.36
CA SER A 215 -18.28 4.85 21.30
C SER A 215 -19.14 3.74 20.67
N TYR A 216 -20.40 4.03 20.32
CA TYR A 216 -21.33 3.11 19.66
C TYR A 216 -21.46 3.32 18.14
N ILE A 217 -20.78 4.31 17.55
CA ILE A 217 -20.77 4.49 16.10
C ILE A 217 -20.00 3.34 15.46
N ASP A 218 -20.66 2.59 14.60
CA ASP A 218 -19.97 1.63 13.75
C ASP A 218 -19.12 2.37 12.72
N GLU A 219 -17.80 2.24 12.87
CA GLU A 219 -16.81 2.77 11.93
C GLU A 219 -16.71 1.95 10.64
N SER A 220 -17.44 0.83 10.51
CA SER A 220 -17.41 0.04 9.28
C SER A 220 -18.01 0.84 8.12
N GLY A 221 -17.16 1.26 7.17
CA GLY A 221 -17.57 2.00 5.99
C GLY A 221 -18.54 1.20 5.13
N ASP A 222 -19.47 1.89 4.44
CA ASP A 222 -20.36 1.23 3.49
C ASP A 222 -19.54 0.68 2.30
N THR A 223 -19.54 -0.64 2.16
CA THR A 223 -18.89 -1.35 1.05
C THR A 223 -19.33 -0.84 -0.33
N SER A 224 -20.54 -0.28 -0.45
CA SER A 224 -21.05 0.31 -1.69
C SER A 224 -20.28 1.57 -2.13
N ILE A 225 -19.68 2.31 -1.20
CA ILE A 225 -18.83 3.46 -1.52
C ILE A 225 -17.47 2.98 -2.05
N ALA A 226 -16.95 1.88 -1.50
CA ALA A 226 -15.74 1.25 -2.02
C ALA A 226 -15.92 0.75 -3.45
N GLU A 227 -17.05 0.13 -3.74
CA GLU A 227 -17.37 -0.29 -5.11
C GLU A 227 -17.52 0.91 -6.06
N ARG A 228 -18.16 2.00 -5.61
CA ARG A 228 -18.27 3.25 -6.39
C ARG A 228 -16.91 3.89 -6.65
N LEU A 229 -16.04 3.96 -5.65
CA LEU A 229 -14.68 4.48 -5.82
C LEU A 229 -13.88 3.60 -6.80
N ASN A 230 -13.98 2.28 -6.67
CA ASN A 230 -13.34 1.34 -7.58
C ASN A 230 -13.82 1.56 -9.03
N LYS A 231 -15.13 1.76 -9.22
CA LYS A 231 -15.74 2.05 -10.51
C LYS A 231 -15.31 3.41 -11.08
N GLU A 232 -15.22 4.45 -10.25
CA GLU A 232 -14.77 5.79 -10.66
C GLU A 232 -13.31 5.80 -11.09
N LEU A 233 -12.44 5.16 -10.31
CA LEU A 233 -11.02 5.03 -10.63
C LEU A 233 -10.78 4.15 -11.87
N GLY A 234 -11.75 3.31 -12.26
CA GLY A 234 -11.68 2.46 -13.42
C GLY A 234 -10.51 1.48 -13.38
N SER A 235 -10.07 1.04 -14.56
CA SER A 235 -8.85 0.24 -14.70
C SER A 235 -7.57 1.07 -14.62
N ASP A 236 -7.66 2.39 -14.86
CA ASP A 236 -6.52 3.29 -14.84
C ASP A 236 -6.78 4.53 -13.96
N PRO A 237 -6.32 4.53 -12.69
CA PRO A 237 -6.56 5.64 -11.77
C PRO A 237 -5.94 6.97 -12.22
N LEU A 238 -4.94 6.94 -13.12
CA LEU A 238 -4.32 8.17 -13.66
C LEU A 238 -5.29 9.01 -14.49
N GLU A 239 -6.25 8.40 -15.18
CA GLU A 239 -7.23 9.15 -15.98
C GLU A 239 -8.11 10.04 -15.09
N VAL A 240 -8.46 9.56 -13.90
CA VAL A 240 -9.21 10.36 -12.92
C VAL A 240 -8.37 11.53 -12.42
N VAL A 241 -7.08 11.31 -12.12
CA VAL A 241 -6.18 12.38 -11.70
C VAL A 241 -6.06 13.45 -12.77
N ARG A 242 -6.01 13.08 -14.06
CA ARG A 242 -5.94 14.02 -15.18
C ARG A 242 -7.08 15.05 -15.16
N GLY A 243 -8.28 14.61 -14.80
CA GLY A 243 -9.45 15.49 -14.70
C GLY A 243 -9.49 16.35 -13.42
N LEU A 244 -8.75 15.96 -12.38
CA LEU A 244 -8.75 16.63 -11.07
C LEU A 244 -7.58 17.60 -10.87
N ASP A 245 -6.39 17.21 -11.35
CA ASP A 245 -5.14 17.94 -11.18
C ASP A 245 -4.13 17.56 -12.30
N GLU A 246 -3.99 18.45 -13.29
CA GLU A 246 -3.11 18.24 -14.45
C GLU A 246 -1.62 18.18 -14.06
N GLY A 247 -1.21 18.93 -13.03
CA GLY A 247 0.17 18.93 -12.55
C GLY A 247 0.53 17.59 -11.91
N LEU A 248 -0.32 17.13 -10.98
CA LEU A 248 -0.16 15.83 -10.34
C LEU A 248 -0.21 14.67 -11.36
N TYR A 249 -1.08 14.77 -12.36
CA TYR A 249 -1.14 13.81 -13.46
C TYR A 249 0.18 13.73 -14.23
N SER A 250 0.75 14.87 -14.62
CA SER A 250 2.02 14.92 -15.37
C SER A 250 3.17 14.28 -14.57
N ASP A 251 3.23 14.53 -13.26
CA ASP A 251 4.27 13.96 -12.40
C ASP A 251 4.11 12.43 -12.27
N LEU A 252 2.88 11.95 -12.04
CA LEU A 252 2.60 10.53 -11.94
C LEU A 252 2.78 9.79 -13.27
N ASP A 253 2.40 10.39 -14.39
CA ASP A 253 2.61 9.85 -15.74
C ASP A 253 4.10 9.70 -16.04
N ARG A 254 4.90 10.71 -15.69
CA ARG A 254 6.36 10.65 -15.80
C ARG A 254 6.93 9.48 -14.98
N GLU A 255 6.52 9.35 -13.72
CA GLU A 255 6.97 8.24 -12.87
C GLU A 255 6.54 6.87 -13.38
N ARG A 256 5.32 6.76 -13.94
CA ARG A 256 4.85 5.53 -14.58
C ARG A 256 5.67 5.20 -15.81
N GLY A 257 5.99 6.17 -16.65
CA GLY A 257 6.89 6.01 -17.80
C GLY A 257 8.26 5.49 -17.37
N GLU A 258 8.88 6.07 -16.35
CA GLU A 258 10.16 5.59 -15.81
C GLU A 258 10.07 4.15 -15.28
N ARG A 259 8.97 3.79 -14.62
CA ARG A 259 8.72 2.43 -14.14
C ARG A 259 8.60 1.44 -15.30
N LEU A 260 7.83 1.76 -16.34
CA LEU A 260 7.70 0.91 -17.53
C LEU A 260 9.05 0.71 -18.23
N VAL A 261 9.91 1.73 -18.29
CA VAL A 261 11.28 1.57 -18.81
C VAL A 261 12.08 0.58 -17.96
N ARG A 262 11.98 0.62 -16.63
CA ARG A 262 12.66 -0.37 -15.77
C ARG A 262 12.16 -1.79 -16.03
N LEU A 263 10.85 -1.99 -16.18
CA LEU A 263 10.28 -3.29 -16.54
C LEU A 263 10.80 -3.76 -17.91
N ALA A 264 10.74 -2.90 -18.92
CA ALA A 264 11.21 -3.13 -20.28
C ALA A 264 12.66 -3.62 -20.33
N VAL A 265 13.52 -3.08 -19.47
CA VAL A 265 14.95 -3.44 -19.40
C VAL A 265 15.18 -4.70 -18.55
N SER A 266 14.36 -4.97 -17.54
CA SER A 266 14.60 -6.02 -16.55
C SER A 266 14.73 -7.41 -17.16
N PHE A 267 13.78 -7.84 -17.98
CA PHE A 267 13.75 -9.19 -18.55
C PHE A 267 14.86 -9.43 -19.60
N PRO A 268 15.07 -8.53 -20.58
CA PRO A 268 16.22 -8.65 -21.47
C PRO A 268 17.55 -8.70 -20.71
N LEU A 269 17.69 -7.93 -19.63
CA LEU A 269 18.92 -7.93 -18.83
C LEU A 269 19.11 -9.26 -18.10
N ILE A 270 18.03 -9.88 -17.60
CA ILE A 270 18.07 -11.25 -17.04
C ILE A 270 18.51 -12.25 -18.12
N ALA A 271 17.87 -12.21 -19.30
CA ALA A 271 18.20 -13.11 -20.40
C ALA A 271 19.65 -12.95 -20.87
N LEU A 272 20.11 -11.70 -21.03
CA LEU A 272 21.49 -11.36 -21.37
C LEU A 272 22.47 -11.85 -20.30
N GLY A 273 22.16 -11.64 -19.02
CA GLY A 273 22.97 -12.13 -17.92
C GLY A 273 23.11 -13.65 -17.92
N LEU A 274 22.00 -14.38 -18.17
CA LEU A 274 22.03 -15.83 -18.31
C LEU A 274 22.87 -16.28 -19.51
N TYR A 275 22.73 -15.62 -20.66
CA TYR A 275 23.55 -15.90 -21.84
C TYR A 275 25.04 -15.73 -21.55
N VAL A 276 25.44 -14.56 -21.00
CA VAL A 276 26.83 -14.26 -20.64
C VAL A 276 27.39 -15.24 -19.59
N ALA A 277 26.55 -15.69 -18.65
CA ALA A 277 26.96 -16.67 -17.65
C ALA A 277 27.34 -18.02 -18.28
N ILE A 278 26.66 -18.41 -19.35
CA ILE A 278 26.86 -19.68 -20.05
C ILE A 278 28.03 -19.59 -21.04
N THR A 279 28.16 -18.49 -21.79
CA THR A 279 29.08 -18.41 -22.93
C THR A 279 30.43 -17.74 -22.62
N ILE A 280 30.47 -16.77 -21.69
CA ILE A 280 31.66 -15.94 -21.46
C ILE A 280 32.23 -16.16 -20.05
N THR A 281 31.48 -15.78 -19.01
CA THR A 281 31.96 -15.83 -17.62
C THR A 281 30.78 -15.92 -16.65
N PRO A 282 30.67 -17.02 -15.86
CA PRO A 282 29.54 -17.26 -14.97
C PRO A 282 29.25 -16.10 -14.00
N TRP A 283 30.28 -15.55 -13.36
CA TRP A 283 30.14 -14.48 -12.37
C TRP A 283 29.59 -13.18 -12.96
N LEU A 284 30.10 -12.77 -14.13
CA LEU A 284 29.62 -11.55 -14.80
C LEU A 284 28.14 -11.70 -15.17
N GLY A 285 27.77 -12.85 -15.73
CA GLY A 285 26.39 -13.12 -16.09
C GLY A 285 25.44 -13.17 -14.89
N ILE A 286 25.87 -13.77 -13.75
CA ILE A 286 25.10 -13.76 -12.50
C ILE A 286 24.86 -12.34 -11.99
N VAL A 287 25.88 -11.46 -12.02
CA VAL A 287 25.74 -10.06 -11.58
C VAL A 287 24.74 -9.30 -12.46
N VAL A 288 24.84 -9.46 -13.78
CA VAL A 288 23.92 -8.82 -14.74
C VAL A 288 22.49 -9.34 -14.56
N ALA A 289 22.31 -10.66 -14.41
CA ALA A 289 21.00 -11.25 -14.18
C ALA A 289 20.41 -10.79 -12.83
N ALA A 290 21.22 -10.74 -11.77
CA ALA A 290 20.79 -10.24 -10.46
C ALA A 290 20.37 -8.77 -10.53
N ALA A 291 21.06 -7.92 -11.28
CA ALA A 291 20.65 -6.53 -11.50
C ALA A 291 19.28 -6.45 -12.17
N GLY A 292 19.02 -7.28 -13.19
CA GLY A 292 17.71 -7.39 -13.83
C GLY A 292 16.60 -7.85 -12.87
N VAL A 293 16.89 -8.83 -12.01
CA VAL A 293 15.95 -9.28 -10.96
C VAL A 293 15.65 -8.18 -9.96
N VAL A 294 16.66 -7.43 -9.51
CA VAL A 294 16.47 -6.30 -8.58
C VAL A 294 15.59 -5.22 -9.19
N LEU A 295 15.78 -4.90 -10.47
CA LEU A 295 14.92 -3.95 -11.19
C LEU A 295 13.47 -4.46 -11.28
N LEU A 296 13.28 -5.74 -11.59
CA LEU A 296 11.96 -6.37 -11.66
C LEU A 296 11.23 -6.34 -10.30
N VAL A 297 11.92 -6.70 -9.22
CA VAL A 297 11.36 -6.68 -7.86
C VAL A 297 10.99 -5.25 -7.47
N ARG A 298 11.87 -4.27 -7.73
CA ARG A 298 11.60 -2.85 -7.44
C ARG A 298 10.43 -2.29 -8.25
N TYR A 299 10.34 -2.63 -9.53
CA TYR A 299 9.19 -2.24 -10.35
C TYR A 299 7.90 -2.77 -9.73
N SER A 300 7.91 -4.06 -9.41
CA SER A 300 6.71 -4.76 -9.01
C SER A 300 6.19 -4.35 -7.62
N THR A 301 7.08 -4.10 -6.66
CA THR A 301 6.66 -3.58 -5.35
C THR A 301 6.00 -2.21 -5.47
N VAL A 302 6.52 -1.34 -6.34
CA VAL A 302 5.99 0.03 -6.52
C VAL A 302 4.69 0.04 -7.35
N GLN A 303 4.57 -0.79 -8.38
CA GLN A 303 3.35 -0.87 -9.20
C GLN A 303 2.14 -1.31 -8.36
N SER A 304 2.37 -2.27 -7.45
CA SER A 304 1.31 -2.90 -6.68
C SER A 304 0.59 -1.97 -5.68
N GLY A 305 1.15 -0.79 -5.40
CA GLY A 305 0.57 0.26 -4.56
C GLY A 305 0.35 1.58 -5.29
N GLU A 306 0.36 1.57 -6.63
CA GLU A 306 0.15 2.80 -7.43
C GLU A 306 -1.22 3.42 -7.18
N ARG A 307 -2.26 2.59 -7.13
CA ARG A 307 -3.63 3.04 -6.87
C ARG A 307 -3.78 3.69 -5.49
N ASP A 308 -3.25 3.03 -4.45
CA ASP A 308 -3.25 3.56 -3.09
C ASP A 308 -2.43 4.85 -3.00
N ARG A 309 -1.25 4.90 -3.64
CA ARG A 309 -0.43 6.10 -3.71
C ARG A 309 -1.18 7.27 -4.35
N ILE A 310 -1.88 7.03 -5.47
CA ILE A 310 -2.67 8.04 -6.16
C ILE A 310 -3.77 8.57 -5.24
N LEU A 311 -4.51 7.68 -4.59
CA LEU A 311 -5.54 8.07 -3.63
C LEU A 311 -4.97 8.92 -2.49
N ASN A 312 -3.81 8.56 -1.96
CA ASN A 312 -3.17 9.32 -0.88
C ASN A 312 -2.77 10.72 -1.34
N LEU A 313 -2.21 10.83 -2.55
CA LEU A 313 -1.86 12.12 -3.13
C LEU A 313 -3.09 12.98 -3.44
N LEU A 314 -4.20 12.37 -3.83
CA LEU A 314 -5.48 13.07 -4.01
C LEU A 314 -6.00 13.61 -2.66
N VAL A 315 -5.98 12.80 -1.59
CA VAL A 315 -6.35 13.25 -0.24
C VAL A 315 -5.44 14.38 0.24
N LEU A 316 -4.12 14.21 0.15
CA LEU A 316 -3.14 15.21 0.60
C LEU A 316 -3.26 16.55 -0.13
N ASN A 317 -3.63 16.54 -1.42
CA ASN A 317 -3.86 17.76 -2.21
C ASN A 317 -5.30 18.28 -2.12
N SER A 318 -6.15 17.70 -1.24
CA SER A 318 -7.57 18.05 -1.11
C SER A 318 -8.36 17.94 -2.43
N LYS A 319 -7.97 17.00 -3.30
CA LYS A 319 -8.59 16.72 -4.60
C LYS A 319 -9.47 15.48 -4.46
N PHE A 320 -10.77 15.67 -4.32
CA PHE A 320 -11.69 14.56 -4.08
C PHE A 320 -12.47 14.17 -5.34
N THR A 321 -12.50 12.86 -5.64
CA THR A 321 -13.44 12.29 -6.62
C THR A 321 -14.88 12.39 -6.11
N ALA A 322 -15.87 12.05 -6.94
CA ALA A 322 -17.27 12.07 -6.52
C ALA A 322 -17.55 11.02 -5.43
N ALA A 323 -16.96 9.83 -5.51
CA ALA A 323 -17.04 8.80 -4.48
C ALA A 323 -16.34 9.21 -3.17
N MET A 324 -15.18 9.87 -3.24
CA MET A 324 -14.52 10.40 -2.03
C MET A 324 -15.37 11.49 -1.36
N LYS A 325 -15.99 12.38 -2.14
CA LYS A 325 -16.95 13.37 -1.61
C LYS A 325 -18.17 12.69 -0.99
N ALA A 326 -18.67 11.61 -1.60
CA ALA A 326 -19.77 10.83 -1.05
C ALA A 326 -19.38 10.16 0.28
N ALA A 327 -18.16 9.61 0.37
CA ALA A 327 -17.60 9.04 1.60
C ALA A 327 -17.55 10.09 2.72
N SER A 328 -16.98 11.26 2.44
CA SER A 328 -16.91 12.36 3.41
C SER A 328 -18.31 12.81 3.87
N ARG A 329 -19.28 12.94 2.94
CA ARG A 329 -20.67 13.24 3.29
C ARG A 329 -21.32 12.14 4.12
N GLU A 330 -21.00 10.87 3.86
CA GLU A 330 -21.50 9.75 4.66
C GLU A 330 -21.00 9.85 6.11
N GLY A 331 -19.72 10.17 6.32
CA GLY A 331 -19.16 10.43 7.66
C GLY A 331 -19.93 11.52 8.41
N GLN A 332 -20.23 12.63 7.75
CA GLN A 332 -21.05 13.70 8.33
C GLN A 332 -22.48 13.23 8.66
N LEU A 333 -23.13 12.50 7.76
CA LEU A 333 -24.48 11.96 7.99
C LEU A 333 -24.51 10.97 9.15
N ARG A 334 -23.49 10.11 9.27
CA ARG A 334 -23.33 9.18 10.40
C ARG A 334 -23.21 9.94 11.71
N TYR A 335 -22.38 10.98 11.76
CA TYR A 335 -22.30 11.85 12.93
C TYR A 335 -23.66 12.44 13.31
N PHE A 336 -24.38 13.05 12.37
CA PHE A 336 -25.69 13.66 12.67
C PHE A 336 -26.73 12.62 13.14
N SER A 337 -26.68 11.40 12.59
CA SER A 337 -27.53 10.31 13.04
C SER A 337 -27.20 9.89 14.48
N ALA A 338 -25.92 9.72 14.79
CA ALA A 338 -25.44 9.37 16.12
C ALA A 338 -25.76 10.47 17.13
N ARG A 339 -25.57 11.74 16.77
CA ARG A 339 -25.94 12.89 17.61
C ARG A 339 -27.41 12.87 18.00
N ARG A 340 -28.32 12.60 17.05
CA ARG A 340 -29.76 12.49 17.33
C ARG A 340 -30.06 11.34 18.30
N GLU A 341 -29.35 10.22 18.20
CA GLU A 341 -29.50 9.11 19.13
C GLU A 341 -28.95 9.43 20.52
N TYR A 342 -27.78 10.06 20.60
CA TYR A 342 -27.20 10.57 21.83
C TYR A 342 -28.18 11.50 22.56
N ASP A 343 -28.70 12.52 21.85
CA ASP A 343 -29.65 13.48 22.43
C ASP A 343 -30.94 12.81 22.91
N ARG A 344 -31.40 11.75 22.22
CA ARG A 344 -32.56 10.95 22.67
C ARG A 344 -32.23 10.14 23.93
N ARG A 345 -31.02 9.58 24.04
CA ARG A 345 -30.57 8.83 25.22
C ARG A 345 -30.40 9.73 26.42
N GLU A 346 -29.80 10.90 26.24
CA GLU A 346 -29.65 11.91 27.30
C GLU A 346 -31.01 12.40 27.80
N LYS A 347 -31.97 12.69 26.90
CA LYS A 347 -33.34 13.03 27.31
C LYS A 347 -34.02 11.91 28.09
N ARG A 348 -33.81 10.65 27.71
CA ARG A 348 -34.36 9.50 28.46
C ARG A 348 -33.72 9.38 29.83
N ARG A 349 -32.40 9.49 29.94
CA ARG A 349 -31.66 9.49 31.22
C ARG A 349 -32.12 10.61 32.14
N ALA A 350 -32.23 11.83 31.63
CA ALA A 350 -32.72 12.97 32.40
C ALA A 350 -34.15 12.73 32.94
N LYS A 351 -35.02 12.15 32.10
CA LYS A 351 -36.39 11.79 32.51
C LYS A 351 -36.40 10.67 33.56
N GLU A 352 -35.61 9.62 33.36
CA GLU A 352 -35.47 8.52 34.32
C GLU A 352 -34.90 9.01 35.65
N GLU A 353 -33.92 9.93 35.65
CA GLU A 353 -33.41 10.56 36.86
C GLU A 353 -34.45 11.42 37.56
N GLU A 354 -35.26 12.18 36.82
CA GLU A 354 -36.36 12.98 37.37
C GLU A 354 -37.44 12.08 38.00
N GLU A 355 -37.83 11.00 37.32
CA GLU A 355 -38.76 9.99 37.82
C GLU A 355 -38.21 9.32 39.10
N GLN A 356 -36.92 8.94 39.12
CA GLN A 356 -36.26 8.38 40.30
C GLN A 356 -36.19 9.37 41.47
N ARG A 357 -35.91 10.66 41.19
CA ARG A 357 -35.90 11.72 42.22
C ARG A 357 -37.30 11.95 42.78
N ALA A 358 -38.32 11.95 41.93
CA ALA A 358 -39.73 12.09 42.33
C ALA A 358 -40.18 10.89 43.18
N GLU A 359 -39.83 9.66 42.79
CA GLU A 359 -40.13 8.45 43.55
C GLU A 359 -39.41 8.45 44.91
N ALA A 360 -38.13 8.81 44.94
CA ALA A 360 -37.37 8.96 46.18
C ALA A 360 -37.97 10.02 47.12
N ALA A 361 -38.43 11.15 46.56
CA ALA A 361 -39.10 12.20 47.32
C ALA A 361 -40.46 11.72 47.88
N ALA A 362 -41.27 11.03 47.07
CA ALA A 362 -42.55 10.47 47.49
C ALA A 362 -42.37 9.42 48.59
N LYS A 363 -41.36 8.56 48.49
CA LYS A 363 -41.02 7.57 49.51
C LYS A 363 -40.62 8.23 50.83
N ARG A 364 -39.79 9.28 50.78
CA ARG A 364 -39.43 10.08 51.98
C ARG A 364 -40.64 10.75 52.62
N ALA A 365 -41.56 11.29 51.82
CA ALA A 365 -42.79 11.90 52.31
C ALA A 365 -43.70 10.89 53.03
N ARG A 366 -43.86 9.67 52.48
CA ARG A 366 -44.63 8.59 53.13
C ARG A 366 -44.02 8.18 54.47
N GLN A 367 -42.70 7.99 54.50
CA GLN A 367 -41.98 7.67 55.74
C GLN A 367 -42.13 8.75 56.81
N ALA A 368 -42.17 10.03 56.41
CA ALA A 368 -42.41 11.13 57.34
C ALA A 368 -43.85 11.13 57.89
N MET A 369 -44.86 10.82 57.06
CA MET A 369 -46.25 10.70 57.49
C MET A 369 -46.48 9.50 58.42
N GLU A 370 -45.76 8.39 58.25
CA GLU A 370 -45.85 7.23 59.15
C GLU A 370 -45.18 7.48 60.51
N ALA A 371 -44.26 8.45 60.58
CA ALA A 371 -43.54 8.79 61.81
C ALA A 371 -44.26 9.85 62.68
N SER A 372 -45.24 10.56 62.11
CA SER A 372 -46.09 11.55 62.79
C SER A 372 -47.40 10.91 63.26
#